data_AF-A0A938ILD3-F1
#
_entry.id   AF-A0A938ILD3-F1
#
_cell.length_a   1.000
_cell.length_b   1.000
_cell.length_c   1.000
_cell.angle_alpha   90.00
_cell.angle_beta   90.00
_cell.angle_gamma   90.00
#
_symmetry.space_group_name_H-M   'P 1'
#
loop_
_entity.id
_entity.type
_entity.pdbx_description
1 polymer ?
#
loop_
_entity_poly.entity_id
_entity_poly.type
_entity_poly.pdbx_seq_one_letter_code
_entity_poly.pdbx_strand_id
1 'polypeptide(L)'
;MTRITHARGPAICAWLGAMALLAIAQESAPSPQPESGPDLRTRVEAQLRLDAAHRVDAASAERALDLLRSAREATEDQRALALIALGIARHTPARELLESQARYGPGFERIAAIAALGDLGSPDSALFAELVRDPDRIVRGMACLALDLGGAGSRVVELAAAGSAELAASARAALDFAREPHEHLDFHPGVLRLVLRARAAAAYGPVPESLAPPEPAATGQSDTPTAPVAPAAPESPPSTTGALNPEA
;
A
#
# COMPACT_ATOMS: atom_id res chain seq x y z
N MET A 1 -35.50 -36.07 -16.89
CA MET A 1 -36.03 -34.77 -17.37
C MET A 1 -36.44 -33.95 -16.16
N THR A 2 -35.59 -33.05 -15.67
CA THR A 2 -35.98 -32.06 -14.66
C THR A 2 -35.22 -30.78 -14.95
N ARG A 3 -35.96 -29.73 -15.31
CA ARG A 3 -35.45 -28.40 -15.68
C ARG A 3 -35.00 -27.67 -14.41
N ILE A 4 -33.80 -27.11 -14.43
CA ILE A 4 -33.34 -26.12 -13.45
C ILE A 4 -33.54 -24.75 -14.08
N THR A 5 -34.48 -23.99 -13.53
CA THR A 5 -34.77 -22.60 -13.89
C THR A 5 -33.81 -21.65 -13.20
N HIS A 6 -33.30 -20.70 -13.99
CA HIS A 6 -32.53 -19.53 -13.57
C HIS A 6 -33.23 -18.70 -12.49
N ALA A 7 -32.44 -18.20 -11.54
CA ALA A 7 -32.73 -16.96 -10.81
C ALA A 7 -31.52 -16.03 -10.97
N ARG A 8 -31.73 -14.89 -11.65
CA ARG A 8 -30.79 -13.78 -11.84
C ARG A 8 -31.25 -12.60 -10.97
N GLY A 9 -30.32 -11.98 -10.23
CA GLY A 9 -30.41 -10.65 -9.60
C GLY A 9 -31.18 -10.61 -8.26
N PRO A 10 -30.79 -9.79 -7.25
CA PRO A 10 -30.19 -8.45 -7.40
C PRO A 10 -29.11 -8.12 -6.33
N ALA A 11 -27.81 -8.24 -6.64
CA ALA A 11 -26.74 -7.81 -5.71
C ALA A 11 -25.96 -6.56 -6.19
N ILE A 12 -26.18 -6.13 -7.43
CA ILE A 12 -25.39 -5.05 -8.05
C ILE A 12 -25.99 -3.66 -7.76
N CYS A 13 -27.29 -3.57 -7.42
CA CYS A 13 -27.93 -2.28 -7.08
C CYS A 13 -27.68 -1.79 -5.65
N ALA A 14 -27.17 -2.64 -4.74
CA ALA A 14 -26.80 -2.22 -3.39
C ALA A 14 -25.42 -1.54 -3.33
N TRP A 15 -24.59 -1.70 -4.36
CA TRP A 15 -23.18 -1.30 -4.35
C TRP A 15 -22.93 0.17 -4.67
N LEU A 16 -23.84 0.83 -5.38
CA LEU A 16 -23.82 2.30 -5.51
C LEU A 16 -24.32 3.02 -4.24
N GLY A 17 -25.03 2.30 -3.35
CA GLY A 17 -25.49 2.85 -2.07
C GLY A 17 -24.43 2.82 -0.96
N ALA A 18 -23.49 1.86 -1.00
CA ALA A 18 -22.44 1.75 0.02
C ALA A 18 -21.32 2.81 -0.13
N MET A 19 -21.10 3.33 -1.35
CA MET A 19 -20.27 4.54 -1.57
C MET A 19 -20.93 5.82 -1.05
N ALA A 20 -22.24 5.81 -0.76
CA ALA A 20 -22.96 6.93 -0.14
C ALA A 20 -23.02 6.83 1.40
N LEU A 21 -22.73 5.66 2.00
CA LEU A 21 -22.91 5.43 3.43
C LEU A 21 -21.63 5.49 4.27
N LEU A 22 -20.44 5.46 3.64
CA LEU A 22 -19.20 5.88 4.33
C LEU A 22 -19.13 7.41 4.54
N ALA A 23 -20.12 8.16 4.06
CA ALA A 23 -20.28 9.61 4.27
C ALA A 23 -21.12 9.97 5.51
N ILE A 24 -21.80 9.01 6.15
CA ILE A 24 -22.74 9.34 7.26
C ILE A 24 -22.03 9.44 8.63
N ALA A 25 -20.79 8.98 8.77
CA ALA A 25 -19.99 9.25 9.98
C ALA A 25 -19.26 10.61 9.96
N GLN A 26 -19.48 11.43 8.92
CA GLN A 26 -19.09 12.85 8.83
C GLN A 26 -20.35 13.72 8.95
N GLU A 27 -21.04 13.60 10.08
CA GLU A 27 -22.36 14.19 10.34
C GLU A 27 -22.34 15.71 10.59
N SER A 28 -21.67 16.46 9.71
CA SER A 28 -21.78 17.92 9.57
C SER A 28 -21.37 18.46 8.20
N ALA A 29 -21.02 17.62 7.21
CA ALA A 29 -20.62 18.10 5.88
C ALA A 29 -21.81 18.13 4.89
N PRO A 30 -21.97 19.21 4.10
CA PRO A 30 -23.01 19.31 3.08
C PRO A 30 -22.86 18.19 2.02
N SER A 31 -23.99 17.68 1.53
CA SER A 31 -24.10 16.54 0.61
C SER A 31 -23.09 16.59 -0.56
N PRO A 32 -22.43 15.47 -0.91
CA PRO A 32 -21.46 15.44 -2.00
C PRO A 32 -22.19 15.68 -3.33
N GLN A 33 -21.98 16.86 -3.89
CA GLN A 33 -22.32 17.17 -5.28
C GLN A 33 -21.57 16.18 -6.20
N PRO A 34 -22.12 15.79 -7.36
CA PRO A 34 -21.35 15.06 -8.36
C PRO A 34 -20.11 15.88 -8.69
N GLU A 35 -18.94 15.36 -8.33
CA GLU A 35 -17.69 16.10 -8.45
C GLU A 35 -17.48 16.53 -9.90
N SER A 36 -17.38 17.84 -10.09
CA SER A 36 -17.30 18.44 -11.42
C SER A 36 -15.91 18.14 -12.02
N GLY A 37 -15.83 18.04 -13.35
CA GLY A 37 -14.58 17.81 -14.08
C GLY A 37 -13.33 18.61 -13.62
N PRO A 38 -13.42 19.92 -13.27
CA PRO A 38 -12.25 20.67 -12.79
C PRO A 38 -11.72 20.19 -11.42
N ASP A 39 -12.57 19.72 -10.51
CA ASP A 39 -12.16 19.28 -9.17
C ASP A 39 -11.45 17.92 -9.24
N LEU A 40 -12.00 17.00 -10.05
CA LEU A 40 -11.38 15.69 -10.29
C LEU A 40 -10.02 15.85 -10.97
N ARG A 41 -9.91 16.70 -11.99
CA ARG A 41 -8.63 16.98 -12.67
C ARG A 41 -7.61 17.54 -11.69
N THR A 42 -7.98 18.56 -10.91
CA THR A 42 -7.08 19.17 -9.92
C THR A 42 -6.60 18.15 -8.88
N ARG A 43 -7.50 17.28 -8.42
CA ARG A 43 -7.16 16.17 -7.52
C ARG A 43 -6.24 15.16 -8.16
N VAL A 44 -6.48 14.74 -9.39
CA VAL A 44 -5.62 13.78 -10.11
C VAL A 44 -4.25 14.38 -10.39
N GLU A 45 -4.16 15.65 -10.76
CA GLU A 45 -2.87 16.34 -10.90
C GLU A 45 -2.11 16.44 -9.58
N ALA A 46 -2.80 16.77 -8.49
CA ALA A 46 -2.22 16.71 -7.16
C ALA A 46 -1.76 15.28 -6.85
N GLN A 47 -2.53 14.27 -7.26
CA GLN A 47 -2.21 12.88 -7.05
C GLN A 47 -1.01 12.41 -7.85
N LEU A 48 -0.83 12.86 -9.09
CA LEU A 48 0.34 12.56 -9.91
C LEU A 48 1.60 13.22 -9.35
N ARG A 49 1.49 14.46 -8.83
CA ARG A 49 2.59 15.13 -8.11
C ARG A 49 2.98 14.38 -6.84
N LEU A 50 1.97 13.95 -6.09
CA LEU A 50 2.15 13.10 -4.91
C LEU A 50 2.77 11.76 -5.32
N ASP A 51 2.29 11.09 -6.36
CA ASP A 51 2.81 9.81 -6.84
C ASP A 51 4.30 9.87 -7.21
N ALA A 52 4.72 10.96 -7.84
CA ALA A 52 6.13 11.23 -8.13
C ALA A 52 6.98 11.46 -6.86
N ALA A 53 6.36 11.91 -5.76
CA ALA A 53 7.00 12.14 -4.47
C ALA A 53 6.85 10.96 -3.49
N HIS A 54 5.91 10.04 -3.74
CA HIS A 54 5.52 8.98 -2.82
C HIS A 54 6.59 7.90 -2.77
N ARG A 55 7.18 7.80 -1.59
CA ARG A 55 8.12 6.74 -1.22
C ARG A 55 7.46 5.93 -0.12
N VAL A 56 7.28 4.64 -0.35
CA VAL A 56 7.15 3.67 0.73
C VAL A 56 8.53 3.03 0.83
N ASP A 57 9.18 3.18 1.98
CA ASP A 57 10.48 2.58 2.20
C ASP A 57 10.37 1.09 2.58
N ALA A 58 11.51 0.40 2.62
CA ALA A 58 11.55 -1.02 2.94
C ALA A 58 10.96 -1.32 4.34
N ALA A 59 11.23 -0.47 5.33
CA ALA A 59 10.71 -0.65 6.69
C ALA A 59 9.18 -0.57 6.73
N SER A 60 8.59 0.36 5.98
CA SER A 60 7.15 0.50 5.89
C SER A 60 6.49 -0.58 5.06
N ALA A 61 7.19 -1.12 4.06
CA ALA A 61 6.77 -2.33 3.36
C ALA A 61 6.70 -3.54 4.29
N GLU A 62 7.68 -3.73 5.18
CA GLU A 62 7.62 -4.80 6.20
C GLU A 62 6.43 -4.61 7.15
N ARG A 63 6.14 -3.39 7.60
CA ARG A 63 4.93 -3.10 8.40
C ARG A 63 3.64 -3.46 7.66
N ALA A 64 3.57 -3.16 6.36
CA ALA A 64 2.45 -3.54 5.52
C ALA A 64 2.32 -5.07 5.40
N LEU A 65 3.44 -5.77 5.24
CA LEU A 65 3.48 -7.22 5.16
C LEU A 65 3.07 -7.90 6.48
N ASP A 66 3.51 -7.35 7.62
CA ASP A 66 3.13 -7.84 8.94
C ASP A 66 1.64 -7.67 9.22
N LEU A 67 1.04 -6.56 8.78
CA LEU A 67 -0.41 -6.38 8.84
C LEU A 67 -1.13 -7.47 8.03
N LEU A 68 -0.65 -7.77 6.81
CA LEU A 68 -1.24 -8.80 5.95
C LEU A 68 -1.10 -10.22 6.52
N ARG A 69 -0.02 -10.49 7.27
CA ARG A 69 0.22 -11.79 7.94
C ARG A 69 -0.60 -11.97 9.22
N SER A 70 -0.81 -10.89 9.98
CA SER A 70 -1.49 -10.92 11.28
C SER A 70 -3.01 -10.72 11.20
N ALA A 71 -3.55 -10.55 9.98
CA ALA A 71 -4.83 -9.94 9.61
C ALA A 71 -6.14 -10.59 10.12
N ARG A 72 -6.27 -10.91 11.42
CA ARG A 72 -7.58 -11.33 11.97
C ARG A 72 -8.55 -10.15 12.13
N GLU A 73 -8.05 -8.93 12.24
CA GLU A 73 -8.83 -7.71 12.53
C GLU A 73 -8.70 -6.60 11.47
N ALA A 74 -7.83 -6.77 10.47
CA ALA A 74 -7.64 -5.75 9.43
C ALA A 74 -8.85 -5.72 8.48
N THR A 75 -9.36 -4.51 8.23
CA THR A 75 -10.42 -4.26 7.24
C THR A 75 -9.92 -4.53 5.81
N GLU A 76 -10.83 -4.82 4.88
CA GLU A 76 -10.50 -4.99 3.45
C GLU A 76 -9.74 -3.78 2.90
N ASP A 77 -10.12 -2.57 3.29
CA ASP A 77 -9.46 -1.33 2.87
C ASP A 77 -8.02 -1.25 3.38
N GLN A 78 -7.78 -1.55 4.66
CA GLN A 78 -6.41 -1.60 5.21
C GLN A 78 -5.55 -2.65 4.51
N ARG A 79 -6.10 -3.83 4.21
CA ARG A 79 -5.40 -4.86 3.46
C ARG A 79 -5.08 -4.40 2.04
N ALA A 80 -6.03 -3.77 1.35
CA ALA A 80 -5.83 -3.21 0.02
C ALA A 80 -4.72 -2.14 0.00
N LEU A 81 -4.70 -1.23 0.97
CA LEU A 81 -3.63 -0.22 1.09
C LEU A 81 -2.27 -0.85 1.39
N ALA A 82 -2.22 -1.89 2.23
CA ALA A 82 -0.99 -2.62 2.50
C ALA A 82 -0.43 -3.29 1.24
N LEU A 83 -1.28 -3.93 0.42
CA LEU A 83 -0.88 -4.54 -0.85
C LEU A 83 -0.27 -3.50 -1.80
N ILE A 84 -0.89 -2.31 -1.91
CA ILE A 84 -0.37 -1.22 -2.73
C ILE A 84 0.96 -0.69 -2.20
N ALA A 85 1.11 -0.57 -0.88
CA ALA A 85 2.36 -0.15 -0.26
C ALA A 85 3.52 -1.08 -0.62
N LEU A 86 3.28 -2.40 -0.65
CA LEU A 86 4.27 -3.39 -1.10
C LEU A 86 4.67 -3.16 -2.57
N GLY A 87 3.70 -2.82 -3.43
CA GLY A 87 3.94 -2.47 -4.83
C GLY A 87 4.78 -1.18 -4.98
N ILE A 88 4.40 -0.11 -4.29
CA ILE A 88 5.14 1.18 -4.29
C ILE A 88 6.59 0.97 -3.85
N ALA A 89 6.81 0.19 -2.79
CA ALA A 89 8.14 -0.11 -2.26
C ALA A 89 8.95 -1.09 -3.13
N ARG A 90 8.34 -1.65 -4.19
CA ARG A 90 8.91 -2.74 -5.01
C ARG A 90 9.40 -3.91 -4.16
N HIS A 91 8.59 -4.30 -3.19
CA HIS A 91 8.95 -5.34 -2.22
C HIS A 91 8.82 -6.74 -2.84
N THR A 92 9.85 -7.17 -3.56
CA THR A 92 9.92 -8.46 -4.28
C THR A 92 9.54 -9.70 -3.45
N PRO A 93 9.91 -9.82 -2.15
CA PRO A 93 9.50 -10.98 -1.35
C PRO A 93 7.99 -11.18 -1.21
N ALA A 94 7.17 -10.13 -1.41
CA ALA A 94 5.71 -10.26 -1.36
C ALA A 94 5.06 -10.68 -2.68
N ARG A 95 5.85 -10.96 -3.75
CA ARG A 95 5.32 -11.29 -5.08
C ARG A 95 4.28 -12.42 -5.04
N GLU A 96 4.59 -13.54 -4.42
CA GLU A 96 3.68 -14.70 -4.37
C GLU A 96 2.36 -14.36 -3.67
N LEU A 97 2.42 -13.54 -2.61
CA LEU A 97 1.24 -13.05 -1.91
C LEU A 97 0.40 -12.13 -2.82
N LEU A 98 1.05 -11.22 -3.55
CA LEU A 98 0.37 -10.33 -4.50
C LEU A 98 -0.27 -11.13 -5.65
N GLU A 99 0.41 -12.13 -6.20
CA GLU A 99 -0.13 -13.00 -7.26
C GLU A 99 -1.32 -13.83 -6.77
N SER A 100 -1.24 -14.38 -5.56
CA SER A 100 -2.35 -15.09 -4.91
C SER A 100 -3.56 -14.17 -4.72
N GLN A 101 -3.35 -12.95 -4.21
CA GLN A 101 -4.41 -11.97 -4.02
C GLN A 101 -4.98 -11.43 -5.35
N ALA A 102 -4.17 -11.25 -6.37
CA ALA A 102 -4.65 -10.86 -7.70
C ALA A 102 -5.56 -11.94 -8.32
N ARG A 103 -5.30 -13.22 -8.03
CA ARG A 103 -6.08 -14.34 -8.55
C ARG A 103 -7.34 -14.62 -7.72
N TYR A 104 -7.23 -14.61 -6.40
CA TYR A 104 -8.27 -15.11 -5.49
C TYR A 104 -8.76 -14.11 -4.45
N GLY A 105 -8.13 -12.94 -4.37
CA GLY A 105 -8.51 -11.91 -3.42
C GLY A 105 -9.95 -11.46 -3.63
N PRO A 106 -10.66 -11.10 -2.55
CA PRO A 106 -11.98 -10.53 -2.66
C PRO A 106 -11.91 -9.07 -3.13
N GLY A 107 -12.97 -8.64 -3.82
CA GLY A 107 -13.30 -7.22 -4.03
C GLY A 107 -12.11 -6.32 -4.34
N PHE A 108 -11.85 -5.38 -3.44
CA PHE A 108 -10.85 -4.33 -3.58
C PHE A 108 -9.42 -4.83 -3.42
N GLU A 109 -9.18 -5.87 -2.61
CA GLU A 109 -7.85 -6.45 -2.44
C GLU A 109 -7.33 -7.04 -3.75
N ARG A 110 -8.22 -7.66 -4.54
CA ARG A 110 -7.87 -8.18 -5.86
C ARG A 110 -7.34 -7.09 -6.77
N ILE A 111 -8.08 -5.98 -6.86
CA ILE A 111 -7.71 -4.83 -7.69
C ILE A 111 -6.42 -4.18 -7.19
N ALA A 112 -6.27 -4.05 -5.88
CA ALA A 112 -5.07 -3.51 -5.24
C ALA A 112 -3.84 -4.37 -5.53
N ALA A 113 -3.98 -5.70 -5.45
CA ALA A 113 -2.89 -6.63 -5.75
C ALA A 113 -2.47 -6.56 -7.22
N ILE A 114 -3.41 -6.46 -8.17
CA ILE A 114 -3.10 -6.30 -9.60
C ILE A 114 -2.33 -5.00 -9.85
N ALA A 115 -2.78 -3.89 -9.25
CA ALA A 115 -2.09 -2.61 -9.34
C ALA A 115 -0.67 -2.69 -8.75
N ALA A 116 -0.54 -3.29 -7.56
CA ALA A 116 0.74 -3.47 -6.89
C ALA A 116 1.73 -4.34 -7.68
N LEU A 117 1.26 -5.36 -8.40
CA LEU A 117 2.08 -6.16 -9.30
C LEU A 117 2.62 -5.34 -10.48
N GLY A 118 1.83 -4.39 -11.00
CA GLY A 118 2.30 -3.44 -12.00
C GLY A 118 3.42 -2.54 -11.46
N ASP A 119 3.26 -2.07 -10.22
CA ASP A 119 4.26 -1.21 -9.56
C ASP A 119 5.55 -1.95 -9.18
N LEU A 120 5.43 -3.23 -8.84
CA LEU A 120 6.55 -4.13 -8.57
C LEU A 120 7.41 -4.36 -9.82
N GLY A 121 6.79 -4.34 -11.01
CA GLY A 121 7.43 -4.61 -12.29
C GLY A 121 7.56 -6.11 -12.61
N SER A 122 7.87 -6.42 -13.86
CA SER A 122 8.01 -7.80 -14.36
C SER A 122 6.74 -8.64 -14.10
N PRO A 123 5.62 -8.30 -14.74
CA PRO A 123 4.35 -9.02 -14.58
C PRO A 123 4.49 -10.47 -15.06
N ASP A 124 3.96 -11.42 -14.27
CA ASP A 124 3.93 -12.82 -14.68
C ASP A 124 3.01 -13.02 -15.89
N SER A 125 3.57 -13.58 -16.96
CA SER A 125 2.86 -13.69 -18.24
C SER A 125 1.63 -14.59 -18.18
N ALA A 126 1.62 -15.63 -17.33
CA ALA A 126 0.52 -16.58 -17.24
C ALA A 126 -0.65 -15.99 -16.46
N LEU A 127 -0.39 -15.43 -15.27
CA LEU A 127 -1.38 -14.73 -14.47
C LEU A 127 -2.03 -13.59 -15.25
N PHE A 128 -1.24 -12.72 -15.87
CA PHE A 128 -1.81 -11.59 -16.58
C PHE A 128 -2.55 -11.99 -17.86
N ALA A 129 -2.22 -13.12 -18.49
CA ALA A 129 -3.02 -13.66 -19.59
C ALA A 129 -4.44 -14.07 -19.13
N GLU A 130 -4.60 -14.51 -17.88
CA GLU A 130 -5.91 -14.76 -17.27
C GLU A 130 -6.63 -13.44 -16.96
N LEU A 131 -5.94 -12.53 -16.26
CA LEU A 131 -6.54 -11.28 -15.76
C LEU A 131 -7.01 -10.33 -16.87
N VAL A 132 -6.29 -10.23 -17.99
CA VAL A 132 -6.74 -9.40 -19.13
C VAL A 132 -7.94 -10.00 -19.86
N ARG A 133 -8.40 -11.19 -19.50
CA ARG A 133 -9.63 -11.80 -20.04
C ARG A 133 -10.74 -11.85 -19.01
N ASP A 134 -10.55 -11.21 -17.85
CA ASP A 134 -11.55 -11.21 -16.78
C ASP A 134 -12.86 -10.54 -17.25
N PRO A 135 -14.03 -11.14 -16.96
CA PRO A 135 -15.32 -10.55 -17.32
C PRO A 135 -15.57 -9.19 -16.65
N ASP A 136 -14.95 -8.94 -15.49
CA ASP A 136 -15.01 -7.63 -14.85
C ASP A 136 -14.10 -6.62 -15.57
N ARG A 137 -14.72 -5.60 -16.16
CA ARG A 137 -14.03 -4.50 -16.85
C ARG A 137 -12.98 -3.79 -15.98
N ILE A 138 -13.18 -3.71 -14.66
CA ILE A 138 -12.26 -3.03 -13.75
C ILE A 138 -10.99 -3.87 -13.56
N VAL A 139 -11.15 -5.17 -13.31
CA VAL A 139 -10.03 -6.13 -13.24
C VAL A 139 -9.27 -6.11 -14.56
N ARG A 140 -10.00 -6.23 -15.67
CA ARG A 140 -9.42 -6.32 -17.01
C ARG A 140 -8.64 -5.07 -17.39
N GLY A 141 -9.20 -3.89 -17.11
CA GLY A 141 -8.54 -2.60 -17.33
C GLY A 141 -7.34 -2.39 -16.41
N MET A 142 -7.46 -2.73 -15.12
CA MET A 142 -6.34 -2.66 -14.17
C MET A 142 -5.20 -3.59 -14.60
N ALA A 143 -5.51 -4.79 -15.09
CA ALA A 143 -4.51 -5.74 -15.57
C ALA A 143 -3.77 -5.21 -16.81
N CYS A 144 -4.47 -4.57 -17.75
CA CYS A 144 -3.83 -3.92 -18.90
C CYS A 144 -2.92 -2.78 -18.46
N LEU A 145 -3.36 -1.94 -17.53
CA LEU A 145 -2.56 -0.83 -17.01
C LEU A 145 -1.32 -1.36 -16.25
N ALA A 146 -1.49 -2.37 -15.40
CA ALA A 146 -0.39 -2.97 -14.67
C ALA A 146 0.63 -3.67 -15.59
N LEU A 147 0.19 -4.28 -16.70
CA LEU A 147 1.11 -4.79 -17.73
C LEU A 147 1.96 -3.67 -18.33
N ASP A 148 1.35 -2.55 -18.70
CA ASP A 148 2.05 -1.41 -19.29
C ASP A 148 3.09 -0.84 -18.33
N LEU A 149 2.65 -0.49 -17.11
CA LEU A 149 3.51 0.05 -16.04
C LEU A 149 4.60 -0.94 -15.60
N GLY A 150 4.31 -2.23 -15.65
CA GLY A 150 5.22 -3.31 -15.30
C GLY A 150 6.30 -3.61 -16.34
N GLY A 151 6.32 -2.87 -17.46
CA GLY A 151 7.32 -2.99 -18.53
C GLY A 151 6.90 -3.91 -19.69
N ALA A 152 5.63 -4.33 -19.76
CA ALA A 152 5.09 -5.18 -20.81
C ALA A 152 4.15 -4.40 -21.77
N GLY A 153 4.39 -3.10 -21.99
CA GLY A 153 3.55 -2.24 -22.83
C GLY A 153 3.38 -2.72 -24.27
N SER A 154 4.40 -3.35 -24.87
CA SER A 154 4.27 -3.96 -26.21
C SER A 154 3.17 -5.02 -26.27
N ARG A 155 3.01 -5.81 -25.20
CA ARG A 155 1.92 -6.77 -25.09
C ARG A 155 0.57 -6.08 -25.03
N VAL A 156 0.46 -4.95 -24.34
CA VAL A 156 -0.78 -4.17 -24.27
C VAL A 156 -1.14 -3.59 -25.64
N VAL A 157 -0.15 -3.15 -26.42
CA VAL A 157 -0.35 -2.72 -27.82
C VAL A 157 -0.88 -3.86 -28.70
N GLU A 158 -0.35 -5.08 -28.57
CA GLU A 158 -0.89 -6.25 -29.27
C GLU A 158 -2.34 -6.53 -28.88
N LEU A 159 -2.66 -6.46 -27.58
CA LEU A 159 -4.03 -6.66 -27.08
C LEU A 159 -4.98 -5.57 -27.61
N ALA A 160 -4.51 -4.33 -27.72
CA ALA A 160 -5.26 -3.21 -28.31
C ALA A 160 -5.56 -3.43 -29.80
N ALA A 161 -4.65 -4.06 -30.55
CA ALA A 161 -4.80 -4.29 -31.98
C ALA A 161 -5.57 -5.58 -32.34
N ALA A 162 -5.34 -6.66 -31.59
CA ALA A 162 -5.80 -8.01 -31.94
C ALA A 162 -6.69 -8.68 -30.89
N GLY A 163 -6.98 -8.02 -29.77
CA GLY A 163 -7.89 -8.53 -28.75
C GLY A 163 -9.36 -8.56 -29.21
N SER A 164 -10.21 -9.21 -28.42
CA SER A 164 -11.67 -9.03 -28.56
C SER A 164 -12.05 -7.57 -28.40
N ALA A 165 -13.21 -7.13 -28.90
CA ALA A 165 -13.61 -5.72 -28.85
C ALA A 165 -13.50 -5.11 -27.43
N GLU A 166 -13.93 -5.85 -26.41
CA GLU A 166 -13.88 -5.40 -25.01
C GLU A 166 -12.45 -5.35 -24.44
N LEU A 167 -11.61 -6.32 -24.79
CA LEU A 167 -10.20 -6.35 -24.38
C LEU A 167 -9.41 -5.26 -25.08
N ALA A 168 -9.58 -5.12 -26.39
CA ALA A 168 -8.96 -4.07 -27.18
C ALA A 168 -9.34 -2.67 -26.67
N ALA A 169 -10.60 -2.47 -26.23
CA ALA A 169 -11.03 -1.22 -25.62
C ALA A 169 -10.34 -0.96 -24.27
N SER A 170 -10.28 -1.96 -23.38
CA SER A 170 -9.57 -1.85 -22.10
C SER A 170 -8.07 -1.58 -22.28
N ALA A 171 -7.43 -2.24 -23.23
CA ALA A 171 -6.01 -2.07 -23.53
C ALA A 171 -5.71 -0.67 -24.09
N ARG A 172 -6.54 -0.15 -25.00
CA ARG A 172 -6.43 1.23 -25.50
C ARG A 172 -6.60 2.26 -24.38
N ALA A 173 -7.65 2.14 -23.59
CA ALA A 173 -7.87 3.05 -22.46
C ALA A 173 -6.72 3.02 -21.44
N ALA A 174 -6.12 1.85 -21.20
CA ALA A 174 -4.93 1.74 -20.36
C ALA A 174 -3.70 2.44 -20.96
N LEU A 175 -3.43 2.29 -22.25
CA LEU A 175 -2.33 2.96 -22.96
C LEU A 175 -2.51 4.48 -22.99
N ASP A 176 -3.72 4.93 -23.27
CA ASP A 176 -4.08 6.34 -23.32
C ASP A 176 -3.91 6.97 -21.93
N PHE A 177 -4.43 6.32 -20.88
CA PHE A 177 -4.24 6.77 -19.50
C PHE A 177 -2.77 6.75 -19.06
N ALA A 178 -1.99 5.74 -19.44
CA ALA A 178 -0.57 5.68 -19.09
C ALA A 178 0.24 6.81 -19.73
N ARG A 179 -0.15 7.26 -20.93
CA ARG A 179 0.49 8.38 -21.64
C ARG A 179 0.04 9.73 -21.06
N GLU A 180 -1.27 9.93 -20.93
CA GLU A 180 -1.89 11.22 -20.62
C GLU A 180 -2.97 11.07 -19.52
N PRO A 181 -2.58 10.75 -18.27
CA PRO A 181 -3.54 10.39 -17.21
C PRO A 181 -4.53 11.51 -16.84
N HIS A 182 -4.19 12.77 -17.12
CA HIS A 182 -5.02 13.95 -16.84
C HIS A 182 -6.09 14.21 -17.92
N GLU A 183 -5.95 13.60 -19.09
CA GLU A 183 -6.92 13.67 -20.18
C GLU A 183 -7.92 12.51 -20.13
N HIS A 184 -7.53 11.36 -19.56
CA HIS A 184 -8.29 10.11 -19.55
C HIS A 184 -8.90 9.76 -18.18
N LEU A 185 -9.56 10.74 -17.54
CA LEU A 185 -10.16 10.59 -16.20
C LEU A 185 -11.39 9.67 -16.17
N ASP A 186 -11.94 9.32 -17.33
CA ASP A 186 -13.01 8.34 -17.50
C ASP A 186 -12.51 6.89 -17.38
N PHE A 187 -11.20 6.66 -17.47
CA PHE A 187 -10.60 5.35 -17.22
C PHE A 187 -10.50 5.05 -15.72
N HIS A 188 -11.62 4.56 -15.17
CA HIS A 188 -11.78 4.28 -13.74
C HIS A 188 -10.65 3.44 -13.10
N PRO A 189 -10.12 2.36 -13.73
CA PRO A 189 -9.01 1.60 -13.17
C PRO A 189 -7.76 2.46 -12.92
N GLY A 190 -7.42 3.36 -13.85
CA GLY A 190 -6.28 4.25 -13.71
C GLY A 190 -6.44 5.24 -12.55
N VAL A 191 -7.61 5.89 -12.47
CA VAL A 191 -7.93 6.82 -11.38
C VAL A 191 -7.93 6.09 -10.03
N LEU A 192 -8.50 4.89 -9.96
CA LEU A 192 -8.52 4.07 -8.76
C LEU A 192 -7.09 3.72 -8.29
N ARG A 193 -6.19 3.33 -9.21
CA ARG A 193 -4.78 3.09 -8.88
C ARG A 193 -4.14 4.33 -8.26
N LEU A 194 -4.33 5.50 -8.85
CA LEU A 194 -3.77 6.75 -8.33
C LEU A 194 -4.28 7.06 -6.91
N VAL A 195 -5.58 6.91 -6.66
CA VAL A 195 -6.17 7.10 -5.33
C VAL A 195 -5.62 6.11 -4.32
N LEU A 196 -5.51 4.83 -4.68
CA LEU A 196 -4.97 3.79 -3.80
C LEU A 196 -3.51 4.07 -3.46
N ARG A 197 -2.70 4.48 -4.44
CA ARG A 197 -1.30 4.83 -4.21
C ARG A 197 -1.15 6.02 -3.27
N ALA A 198 -2.01 7.03 -3.39
CA ALA A 198 -2.09 8.14 -2.43
C ALA A 198 -2.27 7.67 -0.99
N ARG A 199 -3.31 6.85 -0.81
CA ARG A 199 -3.77 6.43 0.50
C ARG A 199 -2.76 5.48 1.13
N ALA A 200 -2.16 4.61 0.33
CA ALA A 200 -1.09 3.73 0.77
C ALA A 200 0.15 4.51 1.20
N ALA A 201 0.58 5.52 0.43
CA ALA A 201 1.70 6.37 0.84
C ALA A 201 1.37 7.27 2.04
N ALA A 202 0.12 7.69 2.23
CA ALA A 202 -0.28 8.40 3.43
C ALA A 202 -0.26 7.48 4.67
N ALA A 203 -0.65 6.21 4.52
CA ALA A 203 -0.71 5.24 5.61
C ALA A 203 0.67 4.60 5.94
N TYR A 204 1.50 4.39 4.92
CA TYR A 204 2.77 3.65 5.00
C TYR A 204 3.97 4.45 4.49
N GLY A 205 3.82 5.73 4.15
CA GLY A 205 4.97 6.59 3.84
C GLY A 205 5.84 6.85 5.08
N PRO A 206 7.07 7.36 4.89
CA PRO A 206 7.89 7.79 6.00
C PRO A 206 7.16 8.90 6.75
N VAL A 207 7.05 8.75 8.07
CA VAL A 207 6.60 9.85 8.92
C VAL A 207 7.63 10.96 8.76
N PRO A 208 7.26 12.18 8.34
CA PRO A 208 8.22 13.27 8.27
C PRO A 208 8.84 13.44 9.65
N GLU A 209 10.17 13.44 9.71
CA GLU A 209 11.01 13.47 10.92
C GLU A 209 10.60 14.60 11.90
N SER A 210 9.91 15.63 11.41
CA SER A 210 9.28 16.72 12.16
C SER A 210 8.16 16.31 13.16
N LEU A 211 7.74 15.04 13.18
CA LEU A 211 6.74 14.51 14.13
C LEU A 211 7.32 13.50 15.14
N ALA A 212 8.64 13.30 15.15
CA ALA A 212 9.26 12.65 16.30
C ALA A 212 8.93 13.50 17.54
N PRO A 213 8.31 12.93 18.60
CA PRO A 213 8.11 13.67 19.83
C PRO A 213 9.48 14.23 20.26
N PRO A 214 9.55 15.48 20.73
CA PRO A 214 10.82 16.03 21.20
C PRO A 214 11.40 15.03 22.18
N GLU A 215 12.65 14.61 21.94
CA GLU A 215 13.38 13.82 22.92
C GLU A 215 13.15 14.48 24.29
N PRO A 216 12.73 13.71 25.31
CA PRO A 216 12.51 14.28 26.62
C PRO A 216 13.80 15.00 26.98
N ALA A 217 13.69 16.33 27.12
CA ALA A 217 14.81 17.20 27.43
C ALA A 217 15.60 16.51 28.54
N ALA A 218 16.88 16.21 28.28
CA ALA A 218 17.77 15.63 29.25
C ALA A 218 17.62 16.45 30.53
N THR A 219 16.92 15.88 31.51
CA THR A 219 16.70 16.53 32.80
C THR A 219 18.07 16.82 33.35
N GLY A 220 18.33 18.11 33.54
CA GLY A 220 19.61 18.64 33.96
C GLY A 220 20.20 17.79 35.06
N GLN A 221 21.50 17.51 34.91
CA GLN A 221 22.35 17.17 36.02
C GLN A 221 22.08 18.16 37.15
N SER A 222 21.56 17.65 38.26
CA SER A 222 21.53 18.36 39.53
C SER A 222 22.97 18.62 39.94
N ASP A 223 23.46 19.82 39.62
CA ASP A 223 24.67 20.38 40.22
C ASP A 223 24.46 20.45 41.73
N THR A 224 25.00 19.46 42.42
CA THR A 224 25.11 19.45 43.88
C THR A 224 26.35 20.26 44.22
N PRO A 225 26.28 21.29 45.08
CA PRO A 225 27.44 22.10 45.41
C PRO A 225 28.42 21.31 46.29
N THR A 226 29.58 20.98 45.72
CA THR A 226 30.73 20.41 46.43
C THR A 226 31.36 21.48 47.32
N ALA A 227 31.21 21.32 48.64
CA ALA A 227 31.97 22.06 49.65
C ALA A 227 33.35 21.40 49.90
N PRO A 228 34.34 22.13 50.45
CA PRO A 228 35.76 21.92 50.18
C PRO A 228 36.46 20.89 51.08
N VAL A 229 37.55 20.38 50.51
CA VAL A 229 38.57 19.45 51.02
C VAL A 229 39.19 19.88 52.36
N ALA A 230 39.44 18.89 53.24
CA ALA A 230 40.50 18.93 54.24
C ALA A 230 41.30 17.59 54.22
N PRO A 231 42.65 17.61 54.33
CA PRO A 231 43.51 16.45 54.05
C PRO A 231 44.14 15.75 55.28
N ALA A 232 44.68 14.56 55.01
CA ALA A 232 45.71 13.77 55.75
C ALA A 232 45.24 13.05 57.03
N ALA A 233 45.69 11.86 57.42
CA ALA A 233 46.95 11.13 57.19
C ALA A 233 46.76 9.61 57.57
N PRO A 234 47.79 8.76 57.84
CA PRO A 234 48.02 7.51 57.09
C PRO A 234 48.11 6.21 57.94
N GLU A 235 48.39 5.09 57.24
CA GLU A 235 49.04 3.83 57.71
C GLU A 235 48.35 2.97 58.79
N SER A 236 48.11 1.68 58.54
CA SER A 236 49.07 0.60 58.85
C SER A 236 48.54 -0.80 58.45
N PRO A 237 49.38 -1.87 58.41
CA PRO A 237 49.38 -2.85 57.32
C PRO A 237 49.04 -4.31 57.80
N PRO A 238 49.52 -5.43 57.20
CA PRO A 238 48.72 -6.62 56.98
C PRO A 238 48.90 -7.73 58.04
N SER A 239 47.86 -8.52 58.29
CA SER A 239 47.96 -9.75 59.09
C SER A 239 48.20 -10.96 58.18
N THR A 240 49.43 -11.46 58.23
CA THR A 240 49.86 -12.75 57.70
C THR A 240 49.80 -13.80 58.81
N THR A 241 48.95 -14.82 58.68
CA THR A 241 49.06 -16.15 59.33
C THR A 241 48.20 -17.09 58.48
N GLY A 242 48.64 -18.17 57.84
CA GLY A 242 49.77 -19.07 58.09
C GLY A 242 49.24 -20.42 58.56
N ALA A 243 49.04 -21.39 57.65
CA ALA A 243 49.10 -22.86 57.85
C ALA A 243 48.62 -23.54 56.55
N LEU A 244 49.47 -24.16 55.72
CA LEU A 244 50.10 -25.49 55.88
C LEU A 244 49.07 -26.60 56.17
N ASN A 245 48.73 -27.44 55.19
CA ASN A 245 49.42 -28.72 54.96
C ASN A 245 48.85 -29.52 53.75
N PRO A 246 49.57 -30.59 53.30
CA PRO A 246 49.68 -30.96 51.90
C PRO A 246 49.06 -32.33 51.54
N GLU A 247 49.05 -32.58 50.23
CA GLU A 247 49.23 -33.86 49.50
C GLU A 247 48.57 -35.16 50.01
N ALA A 248 47.64 -35.68 49.20
CA ALA A 248 47.75 -36.98 48.50
C ALA A 248 46.65 -37.09 47.43
#